data_AF-A0A7S1GQ77-F1
#
_entry.id   AF-A0A7S1GQ77-F1
#
_cell.length_a   1.000
_cell.length_b   1.000
_cell.length_c   1.000
_cell.angle_alpha   90.00
_cell.angle_beta   90.00
_cell.angle_gamma   90.00
#
_symmetry.space_group_name_H-M   'P 1'
#
loop_
_entity.id
_entity.type
_entity.pdbx_description
1 polymer ?
#
loop_
_entity_poly.entity_id
_entity_poly.type
_entity_poly.pdbx_seq_one_letter_code
_entity_poly.pdbx_strand_id
1 'polypeptide(L)'
;TGIMDNDKSAEDEPSVETGVGIPTDATEFYEDYHNYLKQCGVDGVKVDAQGVVGVLRSQPPDTTNVYDLKPAVDDLQNALADSVDQRFRSTATPSLIQCMAHDPQILYRIPQRYADSLPLLRASDDHYPDNDFSHGPHIVACAFNSLLLGRLAVPDWDMFRTDLTDERSVRLHAVSRCISGGPVYVSDPPHRIRREVIDWISCQDGTILACNDTALPVAASLLDDPLALGAKPLVIFNINGRSGVTSGLLGVFHLAGSGTWDYDALDYVSTERRLNPDVLHAVDLSPSFIPQFITTDDSFLAVPFFDKRHAWLLDSSHSSMTIVLAKLACDVITMVPITKLKTGVHMAALGYAGMINGAGAVVENNIVDSSTVQLTLKGCGTFVAAYRAVDGAGSTSLSVALDGEIVEYDTIVWDSMDDHHLPLGVLRLGYNLVAIPIAPSDQQEQSITISFTKSSNL
;
A
#
# COMPACT_ATOMS: atom_id res chain seq x y z
N THR A 1 25.16 29.65 19.86
CA THR A 1 24.31 28.43 19.84
C THR A 1 24.08 28.00 21.27
N GLY A 2 22.89 28.29 21.82
CA GLY A 2 22.52 27.91 23.18
C GLY A 2 21.26 27.07 23.13
N ILE A 3 21.34 25.84 23.63
CA ILE A 3 20.18 25.04 24.00
C ILE A 3 19.65 25.62 25.32
N MET A 4 18.36 25.94 25.43
CA MET A 4 17.77 26.29 26.73
C MET A 4 17.73 25.04 27.63
N ASP A 5 18.14 25.22 28.88
CA ASP A 5 18.44 24.18 29.89
C ASP A 5 17.27 23.21 30.15
N ASN A 6 17.62 21.94 30.42
CA ASN A 6 16.68 20.82 30.66
C ASN A 6 16.07 20.84 32.08
N ASP A 7 14.78 20.51 32.18
CA ASP A 7 14.11 20.23 33.46
C ASP A 7 14.29 18.76 33.85
N LYS A 8 14.69 18.50 35.11
CA LYS A 8 15.06 17.17 35.63
C LYS A 8 13.89 16.36 36.18
N SER A 9 12.64 16.80 36.01
CA SER A 9 11.50 16.24 36.74
C SER A 9 10.76 15.08 36.03
N ALA A 10 11.30 14.54 34.95
CA ALA A 10 10.79 13.33 34.29
C ALA A 10 11.88 12.25 34.37
N GLU A 11 11.97 11.60 35.52
CA GLU A 11 13.12 10.78 35.93
C GLU A 11 13.36 9.50 35.10
N ASP A 12 12.50 9.16 34.13
CA ASP A 12 12.61 7.90 33.37
C ASP A 12 12.57 8.05 31.82
N GLU A 13 12.66 9.26 31.25
CA GLU A 13 12.83 9.41 29.80
C GLU A 13 14.30 9.68 29.41
N PRO A 14 14.91 8.89 28.49
CA PRO A 14 16.28 9.14 28.01
C PRO A 14 16.50 10.55 27.42
N SER A 15 15.43 11.17 26.93
CA SER A 15 15.39 12.55 26.41
C SER A 15 15.69 13.58 27.51
N VAL A 16 15.31 13.29 28.76
CA VAL A 16 15.47 14.15 29.93
C VAL A 16 16.89 14.07 30.48
N GLU A 17 17.51 12.88 30.46
CA GLU A 17 18.91 12.67 30.87
C GLU A 17 19.93 13.27 29.88
N THR A 18 19.61 13.36 28.59
CA THR A 18 20.56 13.73 27.53
C THR A 18 20.48 15.18 27.03
N GLY A 19 19.39 15.91 27.30
CA GLY A 19 19.20 17.27 26.77
C GLY A 19 18.31 17.29 25.54
N VAL A 20 17.08 17.81 25.62
CA VAL A 20 16.28 18.17 24.43
C VAL A 20 16.19 19.69 24.37
N GLY A 21 16.81 20.28 23.34
CA GLY A 21 16.87 21.72 23.15
C GLY A 21 15.99 22.20 22.00
N ILE A 22 15.33 23.34 22.20
CA ILE A 22 14.71 24.09 21.12
C ILE A 22 15.75 25.10 20.58
N PRO A 23 16.05 25.12 19.27
CA PRO A 23 16.97 26.08 18.69
C PRO A 23 16.44 27.51 18.89
N THR A 24 17.34 28.45 19.15
CA THR A 24 16.97 29.88 19.29
C THR A 24 16.50 30.51 17.98
N ASP A 25 16.99 29.98 16.85
CA ASP A 25 16.54 30.31 15.50
C ASP A 25 16.37 29.01 14.73
N ALA A 26 15.12 28.60 14.51
CA ALA A 26 14.78 27.38 13.80
C ALA A 26 15.16 27.45 12.30
N THR A 27 15.09 28.64 11.70
CA THR A 27 15.38 28.85 10.28
C THR A 27 16.86 28.66 10.01
N GLU A 28 17.71 29.37 10.77
CA GLU A 28 19.17 29.24 10.66
C GLU A 28 19.60 27.77 10.88
N PHE A 29 19.05 27.12 11.91
CA PHE A 29 19.35 25.73 12.21
C PHE A 29 19.04 24.77 11.04
N TYR A 30 17.81 24.81 10.51
CA TYR A 30 17.42 23.90 9.43
C TYR A 30 18.07 24.26 8.10
N GLU A 31 18.29 25.54 7.80
CA GLU A 31 18.99 25.95 6.58
C GLU A 31 20.44 25.45 6.58
N ASP A 32 21.19 25.67 7.67
CA ASP A 32 22.58 25.23 7.78
C ASP A 32 22.70 23.71 7.71
N TYR A 33 21.87 23.00 8.48
CA TYR A 33 21.94 21.55 8.53
C TYR A 33 21.55 20.89 7.20
N HIS A 34 20.45 21.32 6.58
CA HIS A 34 20.03 20.75 5.30
C HIS A 34 20.90 21.20 4.13
N ASN A 35 21.52 22.39 4.19
CA ASN A 35 22.55 22.79 3.22
C ASN A 35 23.73 21.81 3.26
N TYR A 36 24.22 21.48 4.45
CA TYR A 36 25.29 20.50 4.61
C TYR A 36 24.88 19.12 4.06
N LEU A 37 23.69 18.63 4.44
CA LEU A 37 23.19 17.34 3.92
C LEU A 37 23.07 17.35 2.39
N LYS A 38 22.58 18.43 1.79
CA LYS A 38 22.48 18.54 0.34
C LYS A 38 23.84 18.56 -0.35
N GLN A 39 24.85 19.23 0.23
CA GLN A 39 26.23 19.19 -0.26
C GLN A 39 26.83 17.78 -0.19
N CYS A 40 26.40 16.96 0.77
CA CYS A 40 26.75 15.54 0.88
C CYS A 40 25.98 14.63 -0.11
N GLY A 41 25.06 15.18 -0.92
CA GLY A 41 24.29 14.42 -1.90
C GLY A 41 23.02 13.76 -1.36
N VAL A 42 22.50 14.21 -0.22
CA VAL A 42 21.22 13.73 0.34
C VAL A 42 20.04 14.30 -0.45
N ASP A 43 19.01 13.46 -0.66
CA ASP A 43 17.81 13.79 -1.45
C ASP A 43 16.56 14.10 -0.62
N GLY A 44 16.60 13.85 0.69
CA GLY A 44 15.49 14.10 1.61
C GLY A 44 15.81 13.65 3.03
N VAL A 45 14.88 13.87 3.96
CA VAL A 45 15.06 13.59 5.38
C VAL A 45 13.86 12.87 6.00
N LYS A 46 14.12 11.93 6.91
CA LYS A 46 13.15 11.46 7.92
C LYS A 46 13.42 12.22 9.21
N VAL A 47 12.41 12.95 9.71
CA VAL A 47 12.56 13.70 10.97
C VAL A 47 11.73 13.01 12.04
N ASP A 48 12.42 12.54 13.07
CA ASP A 48 11.84 11.76 14.16
C ASP A 48 11.49 12.63 15.38
N ALA A 49 10.73 12.04 16.30
CA ALA A 49 10.40 12.62 17.61
C ALA A 49 9.73 14.01 17.54
N GLN A 50 9.03 14.33 16.45
CA GLN A 50 8.51 15.70 16.24
C GLN A 50 7.46 16.10 17.27
N GLY A 51 6.63 15.15 17.73
CA GLY A 51 5.64 15.37 18.76
C GLY A 51 6.23 15.65 20.15
N VAL A 52 7.50 15.32 20.39
CA VAL A 52 8.16 15.55 21.69
C VAL A 52 8.16 17.05 22.04
N VAL A 53 8.30 17.93 21.05
CA VAL A 53 8.34 19.38 21.26
C VAL A 53 7.06 19.90 21.95
N GLY A 54 5.90 19.32 21.64
CA GLY A 54 4.63 19.69 22.26
C GLY A 54 4.50 19.29 23.74
N VAL A 55 5.30 18.32 24.19
CA VAL A 55 5.28 17.79 25.56
C VAL A 55 6.47 18.23 26.42
N LEU A 56 7.44 18.96 25.85
CA LEU A 56 8.56 19.57 26.58
C LEU A 56 8.04 20.61 27.59
N ARG A 57 7.53 20.22 28.76
CA ARG A 57 7.11 21.18 29.77
C ARG A 57 8.33 21.86 30.38
N SER A 58 8.43 23.17 30.25
CA SER A 58 9.30 23.96 31.10
C SER A 58 8.61 24.21 32.45
N GLN A 59 9.10 23.56 33.52
CA GLN A 59 9.03 23.97 34.93
C GLN A 59 7.80 23.60 35.79
N PRO A 60 8.00 23.38 37.12
CA PRO A 60 6.93 23.07 38.09
C PRO A 60 5.86 24.16 38.19
N PRO A 61 4.65 23.81 38.68
CA PRO A 61 3.43 24.62 38.61
C PRO A 61 3.41 25.95 39.39
N ASP A 62 4.54 26.40 39.95
CA ASP A 62 4.63 27.65 40.74
C ASP A 62 5.28 28.85 40.02
N THR A 63 5.82 28.67 38.81
CA THR A 63 6.42 29.77 38.05
C THR A 63 5.49 30.29 36.96
N THR A 64 5.32 31.61 36.91
CA THR A 64 4.43 32.34 36.00
C THR A 64 4.91 32.39 34.54
N ASN A 65 5.93 31.60 34.17
CA ASN A 65 6.46 31.51 32.81
C ASN A 65 6.18 30.12 32.23
N VAL A 66 4.91 29.86 31.91
CA VAL A 66 4.58 28.84 30.93
C VAL A 66 5.05 29.39 29.59
N TYR A 67 6.18 28.91 29.06
CA TYR A 67 6.47 29.16 27.64
C TYR A 67 5.30 28.57 26.87
N ASP A 68 4.59 29.42 26.12
CA ASP A 68 3.68 28.91 25.11
C ASP A 68 4.57 28.28 24.04
N LEU A 69 4.74 26.96 24.11
CA LEU A 69 5.59 26.23 23.17
C LEU A 69 4.90 26.04 21.82
N LYS A 70 3.66 26.50 21.67
CA LYS A 70 2.96 26.56 20.37
C LYS A 70 3.75 27.37 19.34
N PRO A 71 4.16 28.63 19.61
CA PRO A 71 5.09 29.37 18.76
C PRO A 71 6.35 28.59 18.37
N ALA A 72 6.96 27.84 19.31
CA ALA A 72 8.17 27.09 19.03
C ALA A 72 7.92 25.88 18.11
N VAL A 73 6.82 25.14 18.31
CA VAL A 73 6.39 24.06 17.40
C VAL A 73 6.13 24.63 16.00
N ASP A 74 5.47 25.78 15.93
CA ASP A 74 5.15 26.44 14.66
C ASP A 74 6.40 26.87 13.90
N ASP A 75 7.32 27.57 14.57
CA ASP A 75 8.57 28.05 13.99
C ASP A 75 9.44 26.86 13.52
N LEU A 76 9.51 25.79 14.32
CA LEU A 76 10.23 24.57 13.96
C LEU A 76 9.63 23.88 12.72
N GLN A 77 8.31 23.71 12.68
CA GLN A 77 7.63 23.04 11.57
C GLN A 77 7.71 23.85 10.27
N ASN A 78 7.58 25.17 10.36
CA ASN A 78 7.72 26.05 9.21
C ASN A 78 9.15 26.06 8.67
N ALA A 79 10.14 26.24 9.55
CA ALA A 79 11.55 26.23 9.15
C ALA A 79 11.97 24.88 8.57
N LEU A 80 11.47 23.77 9.13
CA LEU A 80 11.69 22.42 8.60
C LEU A 80 11.15 22.31 7.17
N ALA A 81 9.87 22.65 6.98
CA ALA A 81 9.20 22.56 5.69
C ALA A 81 9.88 23.44 4.63
N ASP A 82 10.21 24.68 4.98
CA ASP A 82 10.86 25.65 4.10
C ASP A 82 12.24 25.16 3.67
N SER A 83 13.04 24.67 4.62
CA SER A 83 14.37 24.15 4.31
C SER A 83 14.30 22.89 3.44
N VAL A 84 13.38 21.96 3.71
CA VAL A 84 13.18 20.78 2.84
C VAL A 84 12.80 21.20 1.42
N ASP A 85 11.85 22.13 1.28
CA ASP A 85 11.40 22.62 -0.02
C ASP A 85 12.53 23.29 -0.80
N GLN A 86 13.41 24.03 -0.13
CA GLN A 86 14.51 24.73 -0.78
C GLN A 86 15.68 23.80 -1.16
N ARG A 87 15.96 22.77 -0.36
CA ARG A 87 17.17 21.94 -0.52
C ARG A 87 16.92 20.60 -1.20
N PHE A 88 15.75 20.02 -1.02
CA PHE A 88 15.48 18.63 -1.37
C PHE A 88 14.30 18.43 -2.32
N ARG A 89 13.51 19.47 -2.61
CA ARG A 89 12.29 19.34 -3.43
C ARG A 89 12.54 18.60 -4.73
N SER A 90 11.80 17.51 -4.91
CA SER A 90 11.80 16.65 -6.08
C SER A 90 10.36 16.45 -6.55
N THR A 91 10.14 16.39 -7.86
CA THR A 91 8.85 16.01 -8.44
C THR A 91 8.69 14.50 -8.54
N ALA A 92 9.75 13.72 -8.30
CA ALA A 92 9.76 12.28 -8.45
C ALA A 92 9.56 11.53 -7.12
N THR A 93 10.03 12.09 -6.01
CA THR A 93 10.03 11.43 -4.69
C THR A 93 9.72 12.42 -3.58
N PRO A 94 8.91 12.04 -2.58
CA PRO A 94 8.76 12.85 -1.38
C PRO A 94 10.09 13.04 -0.65
N SER A 95 10.37 14.27 -0.22
CA SER A 95 11.66 14.63 0.39
C SER A 95 11.62 14.75 1.92
N LEU A 96 10.45 14.57 2.53
CA LEU A 96 10.26 14.61 3.98
C LEU A 96 9.35 13.47 4.43
N ILE A 97 9.85 12.68 5.38
CA ILE A 97 9.04 11.76 6.18
C ILE A 97 8.85 12.38 7.56
N GLN A 98 7.59 12.69 7.89
CA GLN A 98 7.22 13.15 9.21
C GLN A 98 7.00 11.94 10.14
N CYS A 99 7.91 11.75 11.09
CA CYS A 99 7.89 10.63 12.04
C CYS A 99 7.61 11.12 13.47
N MET A 100 6.87 10.31 14.24
CA MET A 100 6.32 10.68 15.55
C MET A 100 5.60 12.05 15.56
N ALA A 101 4.90 12.37 14.46
CA ALA A 101 4.36 13.70 14.20
C ALA A 101 2.83 13.79 14.38
N HIS A 102 2.27 12.99 15.30
CA HIS A 102 0.82 12.95 15.56
C HIS A 102 0.34 14.02 16.56
N ASP A 103 1.21 14.94 16.98
CA ASP A 103 0.79 16.10 17.77
C ASP A 103 -0.27 16.89 16.98
N PRO A 104 -1.45 17.20 17.57
CA PRO A 104 -2.51 17.90 16.86
C PRO A 104 -2.05 19.21 16.21
N GLN A 105 -1.13 19.95 16.83
CA GLN A 105 -0.59 21.19 16.26
C GLN A 105 0.12 20.92 14.94
N ILE A 106 0.93 19.86 14.86
CA ILE A 106 1.60 19.45 13.62
C ILE A 106 0.56 19.00 12.58
N LEU A 107 -0.37 18.12 12.97
CA LEU A 107 -1.39 17.58 12.06
C LEU A 107 -2.27 18.66 11.42
N TYR A 108 -2.67 19.69 12.17
CA TYR A 108 -3.48 20.79 11.64
C TYR A 108 -2.72 21.69 10.65
N ARG A 109 -1.39 21.69 10.67
CA ARG A 109 -0.57 22.47 9.74
C ARG A 109 -0.29 21.78 8.42
N ILE A 110 -0.28 20.45 8.40
CA ILE A 110 0.07 19.70 7.19
C ILE A 110 -0.76 20.16 5.97
N PRO A 111 -2.12 20.24 6.03
CA PRO A 111 -2.90 20.68 4.86
C PRO A 111 -2.64 22.13 4.44
N GLN A 112 -2.24 23.00 5.37
CA GLN A 112 -1.96 24.42 5.09
C GLN A 112 -0.63 24.58 4.35
N ARG A 113 0.38 23.77 4.71
CA ARG A 113 1.75 23.92 4.23
C ARG A 113 2.05 23.10 2.98
N TYR A 114 1.34 22.01 2.76
CA TYR A 114 1.62 21.01 1.73
C TYR A 114 0.48 20.81 0.72
N ALA A 115 -0.34 21.84 0.50
CA ALA A 115 -1.52 21.77 -0.37
C ALA A 115 -1.21 21.24 -1.79
N ASP A 116 -0.01 21.48 -2.31
CA ASP A 116 0.40 21.09 -3.67
C ASP A 116 1.14 19.73 -3.73
N SER A 117 1.55 19.17 -2.59
CA SER A 117 2.28 17.89 -2.49
C SER A 117 2.18 17.33 -1.08
N LEU A 118 1.25 16.40 -0.85
CA LEU A 118 1.05 15.78 0.46
C LEU A 118 2.36 15.15 0.99
N PRO A 119 2.76 15.44 2.24
CA PRO A 119 3.97 14.87 2.81
C PRO A 119 3.75 13.40 3.16
N LEU A 120 4.84 12.69 3.43
CA LEU A 120 4.77 11.37 4.07
C LEU A 120 4.62 11.56 5.58
N LEU A 121 3.69 10.84 6.19
CA LEU A 121 3.45 10.86 7.64
C LEU A 121 3.40 9.44 8.18
N ARG A 122 4.33 9.08 9.08
CA ARG A 122 4.36 7.78 9.77
C ARG A 122 2.97 7.48 10.36
N ALA A 123 2.39 6.34 10.01
CA ALA A 123 1.03 5.96 10.42
C ALA A 123 0.95 5.17 11.74
N SER A 124 2.09 4.78 12.31
CA SER A 124 2.19 3.90 13.47
C SER A 124 3.38 4.28 14.36
N ASP A 125 3.51 3.61 15.49
CA ASP A 125 4.79 3.45 16.17
C ASP A 125 5.72 2.54 15.34
N ASP A 126 6.96 2.34 15.80
CA ASP A 126 7.97 1.53 15.14
C ASP A 126 7.49 0.08 14.89
N HIS A 127 7.84 -0.44 13.71
CA HIS A 127 7.73 -1.86 13.43
C HIS A 127 8.84 -2.65 14.17
N TYR A 128 8.46 -3.61 15.01
CA TYR A 128 9.37 -4.49 15.75
C TYR A 128 9.46 -5.90 15.10
N PRO A 129 10.32 -6.10 14.09
CA PRO A 129 10.36 -7.33 13.30
C PRO A 129 10.69 -8.60 14.10
N ASP A 130 11.41 -8.46 15.21
CA ASP A 130 11.82 -9.58 16.06
C ASP A 130 10.82 -9.88 17.19
N ASN A 131 9.72 -9.11 17.29
CA ASN A 131 8.62 -9.34 18.23
C ASN A 131 7.37 -9.79 17.46
N ASP A 132 7.12 -11.09 17.46
CA ASP A 132 5.97 -11.73 16.80
C ASP A 132 4.63 -11.13 17.24
N PHE A 133 4.54 -10.61 18.46
CA PHE A 133 3.30 -10.03 19.01
C PHE A 133 3.04 -8.58 18.56
N SER A 134 4.00 -7.95 17.87
CA SER A 134 3.86 -6.59 17.37
C SER A 134 3.23 -6.51 15.97
N HIS A 135 3.32 -7.58 15.17
CA HIS A 135 2.93 -7.57 13.75
C HIS A 135 1.47 -7.18 13.51
N GLY A 136 0.54 -7.82 14.22
CA GLY A 136 -0.89 -7.51 14.09
C GLY A 136 -1.23 -6.11 14.59
N PRO A 137 -0.87 -5.73 15.84
CA PRO A 137 -1.05 -4.37 16.34
C PRO A 137 -0.52 -3.30 15.39
N HIS A 138 0.66 -3.51 14.79
CA HIS A 138 1.23 -2.59 13.82
C HIS A 138 0.31 -2.41 12.59
N ILE A 139 -0.15 -3.50 11.97
CA ILE A 139 -1.05 -3.42 10.79
C ILE A 139 -2.37 -2.74 11.13
N VAL A 140 -2.93 -3.03 12.30
CA VAL A 140 -4.16 -2.40 12.79
C VAL A 140 -3.95 -0.91 13.01
N ALA A 141 -2.86 -0.52 13.66
CA ALA A 141 -2.51 0.89 13.88
C ALA A 141 -2.37 1.64 12.55
N CYS A 142 -1.61 1.10 11.59
CA CYS A 142 -1.48 1.73 10.26
C CYS A 142 -2.84 1.88 9.57
N ALA A 143 -3.66 0.84 9.53
CA ALA A 143 -4.95 0.87 8.84
C ALA A 143 -5.93 1.85 9.48
N PHE A 144 -6.09 1.82 10.81
CA PHE A 144 -7.06 2.67 11.50
C PHE A 144 -6.60 4.12 11.58
N ASN A 145 -5.31 4.39 11.81
CA ASN A 145 -4.81 5.77 11.79
C ASN A 145 -4.94 6.39 10.40
N SER A 146 -4.81 5.59 9.33
CA SER A 146 -4.98 6.05 7.95
C SER A 146 -6.38 6.63 7.66
N LEU A 147 -7.41 6.33 8.46
CA LEU A 147 -8.74 6.97 8.35
C LEU A 147 -8.66 8.49 8.50
N LEU A 148 -7.83 8.97 9.42
CA LEU A 148 -7.57 10.39 9.61
C LEU A 148 -6.38 10.84 8.77
N LEU A 149 -5.25 10.13 8.86
CA LEU A 149 -3.99 10.58 8.28
C LEU A 149 -4.05 10.64 6.75
N GLY A 150 -4.77 9.72 6.09
CA GLY A 150 -4.95 9.73 4.64
C GLY A 150 -5.73 10.93 4.11
N ARG A 151 -6.36 11.72 4.99
CA ARG A 151 -7.01 13.00 4.63
C ARG A 151 -6.06 14.18 4.74
N LEU A 152 -4.91 14.00 5.37
CA LEU A 152 -3.95 15.05 5.70
C LEU A 152 -2.63 14.86 4.93
N ALA A 153 -2.19 13.62 4.73
CA ALA A 153 -0.88 13.23 4.23
C ALA A 153 -0.97 11.89 3.49
N VAL A 154 0.13 11.46 2.87
CA VAL A 154 0.29 10.07 2.44
C VAL A 154 0.77 9.25 3.65
N PRO A 155 -0.04 8.30 4.16
CA PRO A 155 0.36 7.52 5.33
C PRO A 155 1.53 6.61 4.99
N ASP A 156 2.57 6.71 5.80
CA ASP A 156 3.75 5.87 5.69
C ASP A 156 3.63 4.69 6.66
N TRP A 157 3.54 3.47 6.10
CA TRP A 157 3.24 2.22 6.82
C TRP A 157 4.49 1.49 7.34
N ASP A 158 5.62 2.16 7.32
CA ASP A 158 6.91 1.70 7.88
C ASP A 158 7.68 0.73 7.01
N MET A 159 8.97 0.67 7.31
CA MET A 159 9.83 -0.37 6.81
C MET A 159 9.37 -1.75 7.27
N PHE A 160 9.80 -2.78 6.55
CA PHE A 160 9.64 -4.16 6.99
C PHE A 160 10.86 -4.99 6.59
N ARG A 161 10.99 -6.16 7.21
CA ARG A 161 12.05 -7.11 6.88
C ARG A 161 11.51 -8.23 6.00
N THR A 162 12.21 -8.51 4.92
CA THR A 162 11.93 -9.67 4.07
C THR A 162 12.51 -10.96 4.66
N ASP A 163 13.58 -10.89 5.46
CA ASP A 163 14.37 -12.03 5.97
C ASP A 163 13.83 -12.67 7.26
N LEU A 164 12.59 -12.40 7.65
CA LEU A 164 12.01 -13.03 8.85
C LEU A 164 11.85 -14.54 8.66
N THR A 165 12.04 -15.28 9.76
CA THR A 165 11.91 -16.74 9.77
C THR A 165 10.46 -17.20 9.64
N ASP A 166 9.51 -16.43 10.15
CA ASP A 166 8.08 -16.71 9.94
C ASP A 166 7.63 -16.09 8.62
N GLU A 167 7.44 -16.95 7.63
CA GLU A 167 6.94 -16.61 6.30
C GLU A 167 5.58 -15.88 6.37
N ARG A 168 4.75 -16.17 7.39
CA ARG A 168 3.46 -15.47 7.58
C ARG A 168 3.67 -14.00 7.88
N SER A 169 4.60 -13.66 8.77
CA SER A 169 4.94 -12.28 9.11
C SER A 169 5.45 -11.52 7.88
N VAL A 170 6.26 -12.17 7.03
CA VAL A 170 6.73 -11.52 5.80
C VAL A 170 5.59 -11.25 4.84
N ARG A 171 4.65 -12.18 4.67
CA ARG A 171 3.46 -11.97 3.83
C ARG A 171 2.56 -10.88 4.37
N LEU A 172 2.30 -10.86 5.69
CA LEU A 172 1.52 -9.82 6.35
C LEU A 172 2.08 -8.43 6.02
N HIS A 173 3.39 -8.26 6.18
CA HIS A 173 4.03 -6.98 5.94
C HIS A 173 4.15 -6.64 4.45
N ALA A 174 4.52 -7.59 3.57
CA ALA A 174 4.57 -7.36 2.13
C ALA A 174 3.21 -6.93 1.55
N VAL A 175 2.12 -7.61 1.92
CA VAL A 175 0.76 -7.24 1.51
C VAL A 175 0.39 -5.86 2.05
N SER A 176 0.60 -5.61 3.35
CA SER A 176 0.24 -4.33 3.97
C SER A 176 0.95 -3.14 3.31
N ARG A 177 2.23 -3.26 2.93
CA ARG A 177 2.97 -2.18 2.25
C ARG A 177 2.47 -1.98 0.83
N CYS A 178 2.25 -3.05 0.06
CA CYS A 178 1.76 -2.93 -1.32
C CYS A 178 0.37 -2.29 -1.41
N ILE A 179 -0.53 -2.63 -0.50
CA ILE A 179 -1.89 -2.07 -0.49
C ILE A 179 -1.94 -0.67 0.11
N SER A 180 -0.95 -0.25 0.93
CA SER A 180 -1.01 1.01 1.69
C SER A 180 -1.27 2.26 0.85
N GLY A 181 -0.76 2.28 -0.40
CA GLY A 181 -0.66 3.49 -1.25
C GLY A 181 0.52 4.41 -0.88
N GLY A 182 1.24 4.09 0.18
CA GLY A 182 2.44 4.77 0.61
C GLY A 182 3.73 4.15 0.05
N PRO A 183 4.89 4.68 0.47
CA PRO A 183 6.18 4.15 0.08
C PRO A 183 6.46 2.77 0.71
N VAL A 184 7.38 2.03 0.10
CA VAL A 184 7.79 0.71 0.57
C VAL A 184 9.28 0.73 0.89
N TYR A 185 9.62 0.45 2.15
CA TYR A 185 11.00 0.38 2.61
C TYR A 185 11.33 -1.02 3.13
N VAL A 186 12.50 -1.52 2.75
CA VAL A 186 13.04 -2.80 3.21
C VAL A 186 14.22 -2.52 4.13
N SER A 187 14.19 -3.05 5.35
CA SER A 187 15.22 -2.78 6.39
C SER A 187 16.18 -3.93 6.65
N ASP A 188 16.12 -4.97 5.82
CA ASP A 188 17.05 -6.09 5.86
C ASP A 188 18.50 -5.61 5.69
N PRO A 189 19.46 -6.29 6.34
CA PRO A 189 20.84 -6.22 5.89
C PRO A 189 20.90 -6.57 4.39
N PRO A 190 21.65 -5.84 3.54
CA PRO A 190 21.61 -6.03 2.09
C PRO A 190 21.84 -7.46 1.59
N HIS A 191 22.66 -8.23 2.32
CA HIS A 191 22.98 -9.64 1.99
C HIS A 191 21.90 -10.64 2.40
N ARG A 192 20.82 -10.20 3.08
CA ARG A 192 19.70 -11.04 3.55
C ARG A 192 18.39 -10.76 2.83
N ILE A 193 18.34 -9.71 2.01
CA ILE A 193 17.15 -9.38 1.21
C ILE A 193 16.71 -10.62 0.42
N ARG A 194 15.48 -11.08 0.66
CA ARG A 194 14.90 -12.21 -0.07
C ARG A 194 14.35 -11.71 -1.40
N ARG A 195 15.05 -12.08 -2.48
CA ARG A 195 14.70 -11.68 -3.85
C ARG A 195 13.25 -12.02 -4.23
N GLU A 196 12.76 -13.19 -3.81
CA GLU A 196 11.39 -13.62 -4.06
C GLU A 196 10.36 -12.60 -3.57
N VAL A 197 10.57 -12.01 -2.39
CA VAL A 197 9.67 -11.00 -1.82
C VAL A 197 9.79 -9.67 -2.57
N ILE A 198 10.99 -9.31 -3.05
CA ILE A 198 11.22 -8.13 -3.89
C ILE A 198 10.46 -8.24 -5.22
N ASP A 199 10.46 -9.44 -5.82
CA ASP A 199 9.73 -9.70 -7.07
C ASP A 199 8.20 -9.62 -6.88
N TRP A 200 7.69 -9.77 -5.66
CA TRP A 200 6.27 -9.57 -5.35
C TRP A 200 5.86 -8.09 -5.27
N ILE A 201 6.79 -7.20 -4.93
CA ILE A 201 6.49 -5.81 -4.58
C ILE A 201 7.01 -4.79 -5.61
N SER A 202 7.91 -5.20 -6.51
CA SER A 202 8.58 -4.31 -7.46
C SER A 202 8.76 -4.94 -8.85
N CYS A 203 8.65 -4.11 -9.88
CA CYS A 203 9.03 -4.44 -11.25
C CYS A 203 10.56 -4.60 -11.37
N GLN A 204 11.01 -5.27 -12.44
CA GLN A 204 12.44 -5.48 -12.69
C GLN A 204 13.22 -4.17 -12.92
N ASP A 205 12.54 -3.13 -13.38
CA ASP A 205 13.06 -1.77 -13.54
C ASP A 205 13.05 -0.96 -12.23
N GLY A 206 12.59 -1.54 -11.13
CA GLY A 206 12.46 -0.88 -9.82
C GLY A 206 11.14 -0.13 -9.60
N THR A 207 10.23 -0.13 -10.57
CA THR A 207 8.92 0.51 -10.43
C THR A 207 8.11 -0.16 -9.33
N ILE A 208 7.61 0.63 -8.36
CA ILE A 208 6.67 0.16 -7.35
C ILE A 208 5.24 0.42 -7.82
N LEU A 209 4.45 -0.64 -7.91
CA LEU A 209 3.04 -0.56 -8.27
C LEU A 209 2.20 -0.24 -7.03
N ALA A 210 2.47 0.89 -6.38
CA ALA A 210 1.66 1.34 -5.25
C ALA A 210 0.22 1.64 -5.70
N CYS A 211 -0.74 1.37 -4.81
CA CYS A 211 -2.12 1.82 -4.98
C CYS A 211 -2.20 3.34 -5.09
N ASN A 212 -3.28 3.83 -5.70
CA ASN A 212 -3.46 5.25 -6.01
C ASN A 212 -4.11 6.05 -4.87
N ASP A 213 -4.79 5.40 -3.92
CA ASP A 213 -5.43 6.04 -2.77
C ASP A 213 -4.78 5.55 -1.46
N THR A 214 -5.32 5.94 -0.31
CA THR A 214 -4.91 5.44 1.00
C THR A 214 -5.64 4.13 1.33
N ALA A 215 -4.92 3.14 1.87
CA ALA A 215 -5.56 1.93 2.38
C ALA A 215 -6.42 2.22 3.61
N LEU A 216 -7.69 1.82 3.57
CA LEU A 216 -8.64 2.02 4.66
C LEU A 216 -9.32 0.70 5.06
N PRO A 217 -9.66 0.49 6.34
CA PRO A 217 -10.57 -0.57 6.74
C PRO A 217 -11.89 -0.47 6.00
N VAL A 218 -12.44 -1.60 5.57
CA VAL A 218 -13.79 -1.63 5.01
C VAL A 218 -14.80 -1.23 6.08
N ALA A 219 -15.91 -0.62 5.68
CA ALA A 219 -16.92 -0.12 6.60
C ALA A 219 -17.42 -1.20 7.60
N ALA A 220 -17.50 -2.45 7.14
CA ALA A 220 -17.93 -3.58 7.96
C ALA A 220 -16.97 -3.92 9.12
N SER A 221 -15.70 -3.53 9.04
CA SER A 221 -14.67 -3.82 10.05
C SER A 221 -14.37 -2.63 10.98
N LEU A 222 -14.98 -1.46 10.78
CA LEU A 222 -14.61 -0.23 11.49
C LEU A 222 -14.88 -0.26 13.00
N LEU A 223 -15.85 -1.06 13.45
CA LEU A 223 -16.26 -1.14 14.85
C LEU A 223 -15.83 -2.45 15.53
N ASP A 224 -15.13 -3.31 14.80
CA ASP A 224 -14.62 -4.57 15.31
C ASP A 224 -13.17 -4.37 15.79
N ASP A 225 -12.80 -5.07 16.88
CA ASP A 225 -11.40 -5.22 17.26
C ASP A 225 -10.81 -6.44 16.54
N PRO A 226 -9.98 -6.27 15.49
CA PRO A 226 -9.40 -7.37 14.74
C PRO A 226 -8.34 -8.17 15.50
N LEU A 227 -7.87 -7.67 16.66
CA LEU A 227 -6.88 -8.36 17.51
C LEU A 227 -7.56 -9.24 18.57
N ALA A 228 -8.84 -9.00 18.86
CA ALA A 228 -9.59 -9.76 19.85
C ALA A 228 -9.60 -11.26 19.52
N LEU A 229 -9.66 -12.09 20.56
CA LEU A 229 -9.73 -13.55 20.41
C LEU A 229 -11.00 -13.95 19.64
N GLY A 230 -10.82 -14.72 18.57
CA GLY A 230 -11.91 -15.16 17.70
C GLY A 230 -12.50 -14.05 16.81
N ALA A 231 -11.85 -12.89 16.71
CA ALA A 231 -12.24 -11.84 15.77
C ALA A 231 -12.21 -12.35 14.32
N LYS A 232 -13.04 -11.70 13.47
CA LYS A 232 -13.00 -11.94 12.03
C LYS A 232 -11.73 -11.32 11.43
N PRO A 233 -11.27 -11.80 10.27
CA PRO A 233 -10.18 -11.16 9.55
C PRO A 233 -10.46 -9.67 9.31
N LEU A 234 -9.44 -8.84 9.53
CA LEU A 234 -9.45 -7.44 9.12
C LEU A 234 -9.44 -7.38 7.59
N VAL A 235 -10.39 -6.64 7.01
CA VAL A 235 -10.38 -6.34 5.58
C VAL A 235 -10.10 -4.86 5.40
N ILE A 236 -9.08 -4.56 4.59
CA ILE A 236 -8.75 -3.20 4.14
C ILE A 236 -8.87 -3.15 2.62
N PHE A 237 -9.20 -1.99 2.09
CA PHE A 237 -9.30 -1.78 0.66
C PHE A 237 -8.42 -0.62 0.19
N ASN A 238 -8.04 -0.69 -1.09
CA ASN A 238 -7.46 0.42 -1.84
C ASN A 238 -7.79 0.25 -3.33
N ILE A 239 -7.51 1.25 -4.15
CA ILE A 239 -7.82 1.28 -5.58
C ILE A 239 -6.59 1.59 -6.42
N ASN A 240 -6.65 1.17 -7.68
CA ASN A 240 -5.71 1.56 -8.72
C ASN A 240 -6.43 2.31 -9.85
N GLY A 241 -5.66 3.12 -10.58
CA GLY A 241 -6.09 3.88 -11.74
C GLY A 241 -6.03 5.39 -11.50
N ARG A 242 -5.56 6.14 -12.50
CA ARG A 242 -5.33 7.60 -12.40
C ARG A 242 -6.60 8.40 -12.71
N SER A 243 -7.28 8.03 -13.79
CA SER A 243 -8.41 8.80 -14.35
C SER A 243 -9.77 8.13 -14.08
N GLY A 244 -9.79 7.16 -13.17
CA GLY A 244 -10.92 6.29 -12.84
C GLY A 244 -10.40 4.97 -12.28
N VAL A 245 -11.27 4.19 -11.63
CA VAL A 245 -10.84 2.92 -11.01
C VAL A 245 -10.67 1.85 -12.08
N THR A 246 -9.43 1.38 -12.26
CA THR A 246 -9.09 0.27 -13.17
C THR A 246 -9.12 -1.08 -12.47
N SER A 247 -8.87 -1.08 -11.16
CA SER A 247 -8.95 -2.25 -10.28
C SER A 247 -9.01 -1.80 -8.82
N GLY A 248 -9.40 -2.73 -7.94
CA GLY A 248 -9.36 -2.53 -6.50
C GLY A 248 -8.68 -3.71 -5.82
N LEU A 249 -8.05 -3.46 -4.67
CA LEU A 249 -7.44 -4.49 -3.84
C LEU A 249 -8.21 -4.60 -2.53
N LEU A 250 -8.46 -5.83 -2.10
CA LEU A 250 -8.89 -6.15 -0.74
C LEU A 250 -7.78 -6.95 -0.05
N GLY A 251 -7.11 -6.33 0.91
CA GLY A 251 -6.17 -7.00 1.81
C GLY A 251 -6.94 -7.64 2.96
N VAL A 252 -6.72 -8.93 3.20
CA VAL A 252 -7.45 -9.72 4.19
C VAL A 252 -6.46 -10.31 5.19
N PHE A 253 -6.59 -9.95 6.46
CA PHE A 253 -5.59 -10.25 7.50
C PHE A 253 -6.24 -10.96 8.69
N HIS A 254 -5.84 -12.19 8.98
CA HIS A 254 -6.30 -12.89 10.18
C HIS A 254 -5.43 -12.55 11.40
N LEU A 255 -5.77 -11.44 12.07
CA LEU A 255 -4.98 -10.89 13.19
C LEU A 255 -5.50 -11.29 14.58
N ALA A 256 -6.59 -12.06 14.66
CA ALA A 256 -7.18 -12.45 15.92
C ALA A 256 -6.15 -13.14 16.83
N GLY A 257 -5.93 -12.57 18.00
CA GLY A 257 -5.01 -13.09 18.99
C GLY A 257 -3.52 -12.94 18.64
N SER A 258 -3.15 -12.03 17.74
CA SER A 258 -1.75 -11.81 17.30
C SER A 258 -0.91 -11.00 18.28
N GLY A 259 -1.50 -10.42 19.33
CA GLY A 259 -0.80 -9.63 20.32
C GLY A 259 -1.51 -8.31 20.65
N THR A 260 -1.12 -7.70 21.78
CA THR A 260 -1.58 -6.38 22.24
C THR A 260 -0.45 -5.69 22.99
N TRP A 261 -0.49 -4.37 23.06
CA TRP A 261 0.38 -3.61 23.96
C TRP A 261 -0.05 -3.82 25.42
N ASP A 262 0.90 -4.14 26.30
CA ASP A 262 0.70 -4.22 27.74
C ASP A 262 1.39 -3.03 28.43
N TYR A 263 0.60 -2.22 29.15
CA TYR A 263 1.10 -1.00 29.79
C TYR A 263 1.94 -1.26 31.05
N ASP A 264 1.78 -2.42 31.69
CA ASP A 264 2.56 -2.77 32.88
C ASP A 264 3.91 -3.37 32.48
N ALA A 265 3.94 -4.18 31.42
CA ALA A 265 5.15 -4.77 30.87
C ALA A 265 5.93 -3.83 29.95
N LEU A 266 5.27 -2.79 29.41
CA LEU A 266 5.81 -1.88 28.39
C LEU A 266 6.34 -2.65 27.15
N ASP A 267 5.59 -3.69 26.75
CA ASP A 267 5.93 -4.54 25.62
C ASP A 267 4.67 -5.11 24.95
N TYR A 268 4.81 -5.62 23.73
CA TYR A 268 3.78 -6.41 23.09
C TYR A 268 3.74 -7.82 23.67
N VAL A 269 2.57 -8.20 24.17
CA VAL A 269 2.34 -9.51 24.76
C VAL A 269 1.33 -10.30 23.94
N SER A 270 1.46 -11.63 23.99
CA SER A 270 0.46 -12.49 23.39
C SER A 270 -0.89 -12.37 24.09
N THR A 271 -1.93 -12.16 23.32
CA THR A 271 -3.34 -12.32 23.76
C THR A 271 -3.76 -13.79 23.88
N GLU A 272 -2.95 -14.73 23.36
CA GLU A 272 -3.17 -16.18 23.49
C GLU A 272 -1.99 -16.91 24.13
N ARG A 273 -2.27 -17.91 24.96
CA ARG A 273 -1.20 -18.75 25.54
C ARG A 273 -0.47 -19.61 24.51
N ARG A 274 -1.10 -19.99 23.40
CA ARG A 274 -0.50 -20.77 22.29
C ARG A 274 -1.22 -20.47 20.98
N LEU A 275 -0.46 -20.17 19.92
CA LEU A 275 -0.98 -20.10 18.56
C LEU A 275 -1.51 -21.48 18.14
N ASN A 276 -2.80 -21.56 17.81
CA ASN A 276 -3.38 -22.74 17.17
C ASN A 276 -3.57 -22.47 15.66
N PRO A 277 -2.70 -22.99 14.78
CA PRO A 277 -2.79 -22.74 13.34
C PRO A 277 -4.00 -23.42 12.69
N ASP A 278 -4.65 -24.38 13.37
CA ASP A 278 -5.84 -25.07 12.86
C ASP A 278 -7.12 -24.21 12.94
N VAL A 279 -7.05 -23.05 13.60
CA VAL A 279 -8.15 -22.09 13.64
C VAL A 279 -8.25 -21.40 12.27
N LEU A 280 -9.33 -21.70 11.57
CA LEU A 280 -9.66 -21.13 10.27
C LEU A 280 -10.84 -20.17 10.42
N HIS A 281 -10.73 -18.96 9.86
CA HIS A 281 -11.87 -18.06 9.73
C HIS A 281 -12.20 -17.80 8.27
N ALA A 282 -13.49 -17.90 7.97
CA ALA A 282 -14.06 -17.51 6.70
C ALA A 282 -14.48 -16.04 6.72
N VAL A 283 -14.26 -15.34 5.62
CA VAL A 283 -14.77 -13.99 5.40
C VAL A 283 -15.33 -13.88 3.98
N ASP A 284 -16.53 -13.30 3.88
CA ASP A 284 -17.16 -13.00 2.61
C ASP A 284 -16.71 -11.62 2.14
N LEU A 285 -16.19 -11.56 0.93
CA LEU A 285 -15.67 -10.38 0.28
C LEU A 285 -16.57 -10.01 -0.88
N SER A 286 -16.85 -8.72 -1.02
CA SER A 286 -17.72 -8.19 -2.07
C SER A 286 -17.06 -6.98 -2.72
N PRO A 287 -17.26 -6.75 -4.04
CA PRO A 287 -16.87 -5.49 -4.68
C PRO A 287 -17.45 -4.26 -3.98
N SER A 288 -18.60 -4.40 -3.31
CA SER A 288 -19.21 -3.31 -2.54
C SER A 288 -18.36 -2.80 -1.35
N PHE A 289 -17.30 -3.53 -0.97
CA PHE A 289 -16.32 -3.06 0.02
C PHE A 289 -15.41 -1.95 -0.51
N ILE A 290 -15.40 -1.71 -1.82
CA ILE A 290 -14.67 -0.63 -2.48
C ILE A 290 -15.69 0.43 -2.89
N PRO A 291 -15.84 1.53 -2.13
CA PRO A 291 -16.91 2.52 -2.34
C PRO A 291 -16.90 3.15 -3.74
N GLN A 292 -15.73 3.22 -4.37
CA GLN A 292 -15.55 3.79 -5.70
C GLN A 292 -16.07 2.88 -6.83
N PHE A 293 -16.37 1.61 -6.55
CA PHE A 293 -17.12 0.74 -7.45
C PHE A 293 -18.62 1.10 -7.41
N ILE A 294 -18.99 2.29 -7.89
CA ILE A 294 -20.40 2.70 -8.03
C ILE A 294 -20.86 2.34 -9.45
N THR A 295 -21.72 1.33 -9.61
CA THR A 295 -22.35 1.08 -10.92
C THR A 295 -23.75 0.50 -10.87
N THR A 296 -24.42 0.67 -12.00
CA THR A 296 -25.69 0.05 -12.37
C THR A 296 -25.53 -1.23 -13.18
N ASP A 297 -24.32 -1.81 -13.39
CA ASP A 297 -24.17 -3.04 -14.20
C ASP A 297 -22.80 -3.79 -14.14
N ASP A 298 -22.12 -3.81 -12.99
CA ASP A 298 -20.77 -4.38 -12.94
C ASP A 298 -20.68 -5.86 -12.59
N SER A 299 -19.85 -6.53 -13.40
CA SER A 299 -19.28 -7.83 -13.11
C SER A 299 -17.77 -7.67 -12.94
N PHE A 300 -17.19 -8.36 -11.96
CA PHE A 300 -15.77 -8.29 -11.63
C PHE A 300 -15.14 -9.67 -11.74
N LEU A 301 -13.86 -9.71 -12.09
CA LEU A 301 -13.02 -10.87 -11.87
C LEU A 301 -12.22 -10.65 -10.59
N ALA A 302 -12.39 -11.52 -9.60
CA ALA A 302 -11.69 -11.46 -8.32
C ALA A 302 -10.64 -12.57 -8.23
N VAL A 303 -9.41 -12.18 -7.93
CA VAL A 303 -8.21 -13.03 -8.02
C VAL A 303 -7.36 -12.89 -6.75
N PRO A 304 -7.20 -13.94 -5.93
CA PRO A 304 -6.25 -13.98 -4.83
C PRO A 304 -4.82 -14.08 -5.33
N PHE A 305 -3.89 -13.52 -4.56
CA PHE A 305 -2.47 -13.61 -4.87
C PHE A 305 -1.84 -14.91 -4.37
N PHE A 306 -2.11 -15.30 -3.11
CA PHE A 306 -1.52 -16.50 -2.52
C PHE A 306 -2.35 -17.76 -2.80
N ASP A 307 -3.68 -17.71 -2.74
CA ASP A 307 -4.53 -18.85 -3.16
C ASP A 307 -4.76 -18.89 -4.69
N LYS A 308 -3.70 -19.22 -5.44
CA LYS A 308 -3.68 -19.28 -6.92
C LYS A 308 -4.61 -20.34 -7.53
N ARG A 309 -5.31 -21.14 -6.74
CA ARG A 309 -6.20 -22.21 -7.24
C ARG A 309 -7.57 -21.68 -7.65
N HIS A 310 -7.93 -20.49 -7.20
CA HIS A 310 -9.29 -19.98 -7.31
C HIS A 310 -9.32 -18.58 -7.93
N ALA A 311 -10.40 -18.31 -8.64
CA ALA A 311 -10.79 -17.00 -9.12
C ALA A 311 -12.31 -16.99 -9.18
N TRP A 312 -12.92 -15.82 -9.04
CA TRP A 312 -14.36 -15.68 -8.97
C TRP A 312 -14.84 -14.67 -10.01
N LEU A 313 -15.87 -15.05 -10.76
CA LEU A 313 -16.70 -14.09 -11.48
C LEU A 313 -17.76 -13.59 -10.50
N LEU A 314 -17.67 -12.33 -10.12
CA LEU A 314 -18.62 -11.68 -9.23
C LEU A 314 -19.57 -10.81 -10.04
N ASP A 315 -20.87 -11.01 -9.91
CA ASP A 315 -21.92 -10.25 -10.59
C ASP A 315 -23.21 -10.24 -9.76
N SER A 316 -24.32 -9.80 -10.34
CA SER A 316 -25.61 -9.75 -9.63
C SER A 316 -26.14 -11.11 -9.18
N SER A 317 -25.68 -12.21 -9.80
CA SER A 317 -26.03 -13.58 -9.40
C SER A 317 -25.11 -14.15 -8.32
N HIS A 318 -23.86 -13.67 -8.25
CA HIS A 318 -22.85 -14.08 -7.28
C HIS A 318 -22.10 -12.85 -6.78
N SER A 319 -22.65 -12.16 -5.78
CA SER A 319 -22.17 -10.82 -5.36
C SER A 319 -21.02 -10.83 -4.34
N SER A 320 -20.61 -12.01 -3.89
CA SER A 320 -19.51 -12.20 -2.95
C SER A 320 -18.73 -13.49 -3.20
N MET A 321 -17.52 -13.54 -2.63
CA MET A 321 -16.67 -14.72 -2.55
C MET A 321 -16.22 -14.95 -1.11
N THR A 322 -16.02 -16.21 -0.73
CA THR A 322 -15.53 -16.57 0.60
C THR A 322 -14.05 -16.93 0.54
N ILE A 323 -13.23 -16.29 1.38
CA ILE A 323 -11.83 -16.69 1.62
C ILE A 323 -11.75 -17.31 3.02
N VAL A 324 -10.91 -18.33 3.17
CA VAL A 324 -10.64 -18.99 4.46
C VAL A 324 -9.16 -18.82 4.80
N LEU A 325 -8.87 -18.21 5.95
CA LEU A 325 -7.51 -17.97 6.41
C LEU A 325 -7.24 -18.71 7.71
N ALA A 326 -6.05 -19.30 7.79
CA ALA A 326 -5.47 -19.72 9.05
C ALA A 326 -5.01 -18.52 9.88
N LYS A 327 -4.76 -18.74 11.16
CA LYS A 327 -4.26 -17.70 12.05
C LYS A 327 -2.93 -17.11 11.58
N LEU A 328 -2.81 -15.77 11.62
CA LEU A 328 -1.69 -14.96 11.10
C LEU A 328 -1.47 -15.07 9.58
N ALA A 329 -2.35 -15.76 8.86
CA ALA A 329 -2.31 -15.74 7.40
C ALA A 329 -2.98 -14.48 6.86
N CYS A 330 -2.60 -14.12 5.64
CA CYS A 330 -3.25 -13.08 4.86
C CYS A 330 -3.34 -13.48 3.39
N ASP A 331 -4.21 -12.79 2.67
CA ASP A 331 -4.19 -12.75 1.21
C ASP A 331 -4.53 -11.34 0.72
N VAL A 332 -4.27 -11.06 -0.55
CA VAL A 332 -4.77 -9.89 -1.25
C VAL A 332 -5.60 -10.33 -2.44
N ILE A 333 -6.81 -9.77 -2.54
CA ILE A 333 -7.71 -10.05 -3.64
C ILE A 333 -7.70 -8.87 -4.59
N THR A 334 -7.25 -9.10 -5.81
CA THR A 334 -7.38 -8.14 -6.90
C THR A 334 -8.77 -8.27 -7.50
N MET A 335 -9.56 -7.20 -7.44
CA MET A 335 -10.87 -7.07 -8.08
C MET A 335 -10.76 -6.21 -9.33
N VAL A 336 -10.94 -6.83 -10.50
CA VAL A 336 -10.85 -6.14 -11.79
C VAL A 336 -12.25 -6.04 -12.40
N PRO A 337 -12.77 -4.83 -12.67
CA PRO A 337 -14.00 -4.65 -13.43
C PRO A 337 -13.89 -5.29 -14.82
N ILE A 338 -14.94 -5.99 -15.26
CA ILE A 338 -14.97 -6.61 -16.58
C ILE A 338 -15.36 -5.56 -17.63
N THR A 339 -14.43 -5.29 -18.54
CA THR A 339 -14.65 -4.49 -19.74
C THR A 339 -15.49 -5.29 -20.73
N LYS A 340 -16.75 -4.87 -20.94
CA LYS A 340 -17.70 -5.50 -21.87
C LYS A 340 -17.68 -4.75 -23.21
N LEU A 341 -17.20 -5.41 -24.26
CA LEU A 341 -17.17 -4.86 -25.61
C LEU A 341 -18.46 -5.15 -26.38
N LYS A 342 -18.84 -4.26 -27.31
CA LYS A 342 -20.05 -4.42 -28.14
C LYS A 342 -19.99 -5.64 -29.06
N THR A 343 -18.80 -6.16 -29.34
CA THR A 343 -18.61 -7.43 -30.04
C THR A 343 -19.11 -8.65 -29.27
N GLY A 344 -19.36 -8.53 -27.97
CA GLY A 344 -19.66 -9.66 -27.08
C GLY A 344 -18.38 -10.30 -26.50
N VAL A 345 -17.29 -9.55 -26.44
CA VAL A 345 -16.07 -9.97 -25.72
C VAL A 345 -16.05 -9.32 -24.36
N HIS A 346 -15.80 -10.11 -23.33
CA HIS A 346 -15.60 -9.66 -21.96
C HIS A 346 -14.12 -9.80 -21.63
N MET A 347 -13.50 -8.73 -21.13
CA MET A 347 -12.07 -8.68 -20.83
C MET A 347 -11.84 -8.14 -19.41
N ALA A 348 -10.81 -8.65 -18.73
CA ALA A 348 -10.29 -8.11 -17.49
C ALA A 348 -8.76 -7.95 -17.61
N ALA A 349 -8.27 -6.74 -17.35
CA ALA A 349 -6.84 -6.43 -17.33
C ALA A 349 -6.27 -6.77 -15.94
N LEU A 350 -5.64 -7.94 -15.81
CA LEU A 350 -5.13 -8.44 -14.51
C LEU A 350 -3.85 -7.74 -14.05
N GLY A 351 -3.10 -7.13 -14.98
CA GLY A 351 -1.84 -6.45 -14.68
C GLY A 351 -0.63 -7.38 -14.79
N TYR A 352 0.47 -7.02 -14.12
CA TYR A 352 1.69 -7.82 -14.16
C TYR A 352 1.59 -9.08 -13.29
N ALA A 353 2.00 -10.22 -13.86
CA ALA A 353 2.03 -11.50 -13.16
C ALA A 353 3.07 -11.50 -12.02
N GLY A 354 2.81 -12.28 -10.97
CA GLY A 354 3.76 -12.50 -9.88
C GLY A 354 3.90 -11.36 -8.86
N MET A 355 3.12 -10.29 -8.99
CA MET A 355 3.15 -9.13 -8.09
C MET A 355 1.87 -9.00 -7.25
N ILE A 356 2.02 -8.63 -5.98
CA ILE A 356 0.90 -8.44 -5.02
C ILE A 356 -0.09 -7.40 -5.53
N ASN A 357 0.40 -6.29 -6.09
CA ASN A 357 -0.42 -5.29 -6.79
C ASN A 357 -0.08 -5.21 -8.29
N GLY A 358 -0.03 -6.36 -8.98
CA GLY A 358 0.20 -6.40 -10.41
C GLY A 358 -0.78 -5.53 -11.23
N ALA A 359 -2.04 -5.47 -10.79
CA ALA A 359 -3.07 -4.63 -11.41
C ALA A 359 -2.80 -3.13 -11.28
N GLY A 360 -1.96 -2.72 -10.33
CA GLY A 360 -1.46 -1.35 -10.20
C GLY A 360 -0.64 -0.88 -11.40
N ALA A 361 -0.20 -1.79 -12.29
CA ALA A 361 0.40 -1.43 -13.56
C ALA A 361 -0.58 -0.73 -14.51
N VAL A 362 -1.89 -1.00 -14.42
CA VAL A 362 -2.92 -0.45 -15.31
C VAL A 362 -3.34 0.95 -14.83
N VAL A 363 -2.74 1.97 -15.43
CA VAL A 363 -2.99 3.39 -15.11
C VAL A 363 -4.34 3.83 -15.67
N GLU A 364 -4.66 3.40 -16.89
CA GLU A 364 -5.92 3.71 -17.58
C GLU A 364 -6.42 2.49 -18.37
N ASN A 365 -7.74 2.36 -18.49
CA ASN A 365 -8.41 1.31 -19.27
C ASN A 365 -9.57 1.91 -20.06
N ASN A 366 -9.38 2.11 -21.36
CA ASN A 366 -10.29 2.84 -22.23
C ASN A 366 -10.84 1.96 -23.34
N ILE A 367 -12.17 1.94 -23.51
CA ILE A 367 -12.79 1.34 -24.71
C ILE A 367 -12.69 2.35 -25.85
N VAL A 368 -11.91 2.03 -26.88
CA VAL A 368 -11.69 2.90 -28.05
C VAL A 368 -12.84 2.76 -29.05
N ASP A 369 -13.27 1.54 -29.31
CA ASP A 369 -14.34 1.21 -30.25
C ASP A 369 -15.11 -0.05 -29.82
N SER A 370 -15.94 -0.62 -30.71
CA SER A 370 -16.74 -1.81 -30.40
C SER A 370 -15.95 -3.07 -30.01
N SER A 371 -14.67 -3.12 -30.35
CA SER A 371 -13.79 -4.29 -30.39
C SER A 371 -12.41 -4.05 -29.78
N THR A 372 -12.07 -2.80 -29.46
CA THR A 372 -10.71 -2.41 -29.08
C THR A 372 -10.68 -1.77 -27.70
N VAL A 373 -9.75 -2.23 -26.88
CA VAL A 373 -9.40 -1.63 -25.59
C VAL A 373 -7.98 -1.07 -25.69
N GLN A 374 -7.78 0.14 -25.19
CA GLN A 374 -6.47 0.74 -25.01
C GLN A 374 -6.19 0.88 -23.51
N LEU A 375 -5.04 0.35 -23.09
CA LEU A 375 -4.53 0.43 -21.74
C LEU A 375 -3.30 1.34 -21.73
N THR A 376 -3.15 2.09 -20.65
CA THR A 376 -1.90 2.79 -20.32
C THR A 376 -1.27 2.05 -19.15
N LEU A 377 -0.05 1.56 -19.32
CA LEU A 377 0.68 0.79 -18.32
C LEU A 377 1.87 1.57 -17.77
N LYS A 378 2.27 1.29 -16.53
CA LYS A 378 3.54 1.74 -15.93
C LYS A 378 4.38 0.55 -15.45
N GLY A 379 5.70 0.71 -15.47
CA GLY A 379 6.66 -0.34 -15.12
C GLY A 379 6.76 -1.45 -16.16
N CYS A 380 7.48 -2.53 -15.85
CA CYS A 380 7.72 -3.65 -16.77
C CYS A 380 7.39 -5.02 -16.15
N GLY A 381 7.20 -6.03 -17.00
CA GLY A 381 6.92 -7.41 -16.59
C GLY A 381 6.07 -8.18 -17.60
N THR A 382 5.57 -9.34 -17.19
CA THR A 382 4.61 -10.11 -18.02
C THR A 382 3.20 -9.60 -17.74
N PHE A 383 2.66 -8.78 -18.65
CA PHE A 383 1.30 -8.27 -18.55
C PHE A 383 0.30 -9.37 -18.90
N VAL A 384 -0.74 -9.51 -18.07
CA VAL A 384 -1.75 -10.55 -18.23
C VAL A 384 -3.14 -9.93 -18.37
N ALA A 385 -3.86 -10.38 -19.39
CA ALA A 385 -5.28 -10.10 -19.56
C ALA A 385 -6.07 -11.40 -19.68
N ALA A 386 -7.25 -11.42 -19.06
CA ALA A 386 -8.23 -12.48 -19.20
C ALA A 386 -9.31 -12.03 -20.19
N TYR A 387 -9.72 -12.87 -21.13
CA TYR A 387 -10.85 -12.58 -22.00
C TYR A 387 -11.70 -13.81 -22.31
N ARG A 388 -12.99 -13.59 -22.57
CA ARG A 388 -13.91 -14.60 -23.09
C ARG A 388 -14.90 -14.00 -24.07
N ALA A 389 -15.34 -14.80 -25.03
CA ALA A 389 -16.44 -14.45 -25.93
C ALA A 389 -17.74 -15.00 -25.33
N VAL A 390 -18.79 -14.17 -25.19
CA VAL A 390 -20.10 -14.67 -24.74
C VAL A 390 -20.81 -15.43 -25.85
N ASP A 391 -21.74 -16.31 -25.48
CA ASP A 391 -22.47 -17.18 -26.41
C ASP A 391 -23.06 -16.37 -27.59
N GLY A 392 -22.79 -16.85 -28.82
CA GLY A 392 -23.19 -16.18 -30.05
C GLY A 392 -22.18 -15.17 -30.61
N ALA A 393 -21.07 -14.90 -29.92
CA ALA A 393 -20.02 -14.00 -30.42
C ALA A 393 -19.15 -14.61 -31.54
N GLY A 394 -19.20 -15.93 -31.77
CA GLY A 394 -18.38 -16.63 -32.78
C GLY A 394 -16.94 -16.88 -32.32
N SER A 395 -16.10 -17.38 -33.22
CA SER A 395 -14.65 -17.45 -32.97
C SER A 395 -14.06 -16.05 -32.99
N THR A 396 -13.22 -15.71 -32.00
CA THR A 396 -12.60 -14.39 -31.86
C THR A 396 -11.10 -14.53 -31.94
N SER A 397 -10.48 -13.82 -32.89
CA SER A 397 -9.02 -13.63 -32.94
C SER A 397 -8.62 -12.36 -32.18
N LEU A 398 -7.45 -12.41 -31.57
CA LEU A 398 -6.85 -11.31 -30.82
C LEU A 398 -5.67 -10.73 -31.60
N SER A 399 -5.50 -9.41 -31.54
CA SER A 399 -4.26 -8.71 -31.93
C SER A 399 -3.85 -7.78 -30.79
N VAL A 400 -2.55 -7.72 -30.52
CA VAL A 400 -1.97 -6.88 -29.47
C VAL A 400 -0.94 -5.96 -30.12
N ALA A 401 -1.02 -4.66 -29.81
CA ALA A 401 -0.01 -3.69 -30.20
C ALA A 401 0.54 -2.97 -28.96
N LEU A 402 1.86 -2.84 -28.87
CA LEU A 402 2.58 -2.06 -27.87
C LEU A 402 3.13 -0.80 -28.53
N ASP A 403 2.73 0.36 -28.03
CA ASP A 403 3.10 1.68 -28.57
C ASP A 403 2.85 1.82 -30.09
N GLY A 404 1.80 1.14 -30.57
CA GLY A 404 1.37 1.14 -31.97
C GLY A 404 1.95 0.02 -32.84
N GLU A 405 2.94 -0.73 -32.34
CA GLU A 405 3.58 -1.83 -33.05
C GLU A 405 2.99 -3.18 -32.64
N ILE A 406 2.66 -4.04 -33.60
CA ILE A 406 2.11 -5.38 -33.32
C ILE A 406 3.17 -6.23 -32.61
N VAL A 407 2.79 -6.83 -31.49
CA VAL A 407 3.68 -7.68 -30.69
C VAL A 407 3.15 -9.11 -30.58
N GLU A 408 4.08 -10.04 -30.40
CA GLU A 408 3.75 -11.41 -30.05
C GLU A 408 3.28 -11.49 -28.60
N TYR A 409 2.39 -12.46 -28.35
CA TYR A 409 1.87 -12.76 -27.03
C TYR A 409 1.70 -14.27 -26.90
N ASP A 410 1.87 -14.76 -25.68
CA ASP A 410 1.64 -16.16 -25.37
C ASP A 410 0.18 -16.36 -24.96
N THR A 411 -0.46 -17.37 -25.54
CA THR A 411 -1.74 -17.87 -25.02
C THR A 411 -1.46 -18.95 -23.99
N ILE A 412 -1.96 -18.78 -22.78
CA ILE A 412 -1.69 -19.72 -21.70
C ILE A 412 -2.62 -20.91 -21.84
N VAL A 413 -2.06 -22.05 -22.24
CA VAL A 413 -2.75 -23.34 -22.32
C VAL A 413 -2.28 -24.22 -21.16
N TRP A 414 -3.27 -24.79 -20.45
CA TRP A 414 -3.17 -25.43 -19.13
C TRP A 414 -2.06 -26.48 -18.94
N ASP A 415 -1.62 -27.18 -19.98
CA ASP A 415 -0.77 -28.38 -19.85
C ASP A 415 0.74 -28.14 -19.62
N SER A 416 1.22 -26.90 -19.39
CA SER A 416 2.67 -26.61 -19.38
C SER A 416 3.22 -25.66 -18.31
N MET A 417 2.45 -25.24 -17.31
CA MET A 417 2.91 -24.21 -16.36
C MET A 417 3.07 -24.71 -14.93
N ASP A 418 4.23 -24.40 -14.34
CA ASP A 418 4.47 -24.50 -12.90
C ASP A 418 3.49 -23.58 -12.15
N ASP A 419 2.95 -24.04 -11.02
CA ASP A 419 1.91 -23.43 -10.17
C ASP A 419 2.19 -21.99 -9.66
N HIS A 420 3.29 -21.37 -10.09
CA HIS A 420 3.90 -20.23 -9.41
C HIS A 420 3.53 -18.85 -9.96
N HIS A 421 2.83 -18.71 -11.09
CA HIS A 421 2.69 -17.37 -11.70
C HIS A 421 1.26 -16.86 -11.93
N LEU A 422 0.24 -17.71 -12.10
CA LEU A 422 -1.12 -17.26 -12.43
C LEU A 422 -2.25 -18.08 -11.79
N PRO A 423 -3.46 -17.50 -11.66
CA PRO A 423 -4.57 -18.15 -10.98
C PRO A 423 -5.30 -19.16 -11.88
N LEU A 424 -5.17 -20.45 -11.56
CA LEU A 424 -5.84 -21.56 -12.26
C LEU A 424 -7.37 -21.42 -12.30
N GLY A 425 -7.94 -20.74 -11.32
CA GLY A 425 -9.39 -20.55 -11.24
C GLY A 425 -9.97 -19.76 -12.42
N VAL A 426 -9.20 -18.85 -13.04
CA VAL A 426 -9.69 -18.03 -14.16
C VAL A 426 -10.02 -18.91 -15.38
N LEU A 427 -9.18 -19.89 -15.67
CA LEU A 427 -9.39 -20.83 -16.78
C LEU A 427 -10.67 -21.66 -16.57
N ARG A 428 -10.98 -22.03 -15.31
CA ARG A 428 -12.21 -22.76 -14.97
C ARG A 428 -13.48 -21.95 -15.20
N LEU A 429 -13.39 -20.61 -15.23
CA LEU A 429 -14.50 -19.71 -15.52
C LEU A 429 -14.72 -19.50 -17.04
N GLY A 430 -13.97 -20.21 -17.89
CA GLY A 430 -14.07 -20.12 -19.35
C GLY A 430 -13.39 -18.88 -19.94
N TYR A 431 -12.49 -18.24 -19.18
CA TYR A 431 -11.63 -17.17 -19.68
C TYR A 431 -10.33 -17.75 -20.26
N ASN A 432 -9.89 -17.19 -21.37
CA ASN A 432 -8.54 -17.39 -21.90
C ASN A 432 -7.61 -16.35 -21.27
N LEU A 433 -6.37 -16.73 -21.02
CA LEU A 433 -5.34 -15.83 -20.53
C LEU A 433 -4.32 -15.57 -21.63
N VAL A 434 -3.95 -14.30 -21.80
CA VAL A 434 -2.86 -13.88 -22.68
C VAL A 434 -1.78 -13.20 -21.86
N ALA A 435 -0.54 -13.58 -22.13
CA ALA A 435 0.65 -13.04 -21.50
C ALA A 435 1.44 -12.24 -22.55
N ILE A 436 1.70 -10.97 -22.24
CA ILE A 436 2.36 -10.02 -23.12
C ILE A 436 3.63 -9.55 -22.41
N PRO A 437 4.83 -9.88 -22.90
CA PRO A 437 6.07 -9.44 -22.28
C PRO A 437 6.29 -7.94 -22.51
N ILE A 438 6.41 -7.17 -21.43
CA ILE A 438 6.69 -5.74 -21.45
C ILE A 438 8.12 -5.52 -20.94
N ALA A 439 8.98 -5.05 -21.83
CA ALA A 439 10.38 -4.76 -21.52
C ALA A 439 10.51 -3.44 -20.75
N PRO A 440 11.58 -3.25 -19.95
CA PRO A 440 11.93 -1.95 -19.39
C PRO A 440 12.03 -0.89 -20.50
N SER A 441 11.51 0.30 -20.22
CA SER A 441 11.50 1.44 -21.14
C SER A 441 12.01 2.69 -20.44
N ASP A 442 12.64 3.59 -21.19
CA ASP A 442 12.97 4.93 -20.71
C ASP A 442 11.69 5.80 -20.54
N GLN A 443 10.57 5.37 -21.13
CA GLN A 443 9.26 5.98 -20.91
C GLN A 443 8.66 5.47 -19.60
N GLN A 444 8.11 6.38 -18.79
CA GLN A 444 7.42 6.01 -17.54
C GLN A 444 6.13 5.22 -17.78
N GLU A 445 5.48 5.46 -18.92
CA GLU A 445 4.21 4.82 -19.30
C GLU A 445 4.29 4.31 -20.73
N GLN A 446 3.66 3.17 -20.99
CA GLN A 446 3.55 2.54 -22.31
C GLN A 446 2.08 2.28 -22.65
N SER A 447 1.71 2.34 -23.93
CA SER A 447 0.35 2.09 -24.39
C SER A 447 0.20 0.68 -24.97
N ILE A 448 -0.75 -0.10 -24.45
CA ILE A 448 -1.14 -1.39 -25.03
C ILE A 448 -2.51 -1.25 -25.67
N THR A 449 -2.64 -1.69 -26.92
CA THR A 449 -3.92 -1.81 -27.61
C THR A 449 -4.24 -3.29 -27.84
N ILE A 450 -5.41 -3.71 -27.37
CA ILE A 450 -5.92 -5.08 -27.48
C ILE A 450 -7.18 -5.03 -28.35
N SER A 451 -7.11 -5.62 -29.55
CA SER A 451 -8.19 -5.61 -30.53
C SER A 451 -8.72 -7.01 -30.79
N PHE A 452 -10.03 -7.16 -30.76
CA PHE A 452 -10.72 -8.42 -31.00
C PHE A 452 -11.43 -8.40 -32.35
N THR A 453 -11.12 -9.37 -33.21
CA THR A 453 -11.75 -9.54 -34.51
C THR A 453 -12.61 -10.80 -34.50
N LYS A 454 -13.87 -10.69 -34.93
CA LYS A 454 -14.70 -11.88 -35.15
C LYS A 454 -14.19 -12.58 -36.40
N SER A 455 -13.81 -13.84 -36.25
CA SER A 455 -13.60 -14.72 -37.40
C SER A 455 -14.96 -14.92 -38.06
N SER A 456 -15.18 -14.31 -39.22
CA SER A 456 -16.22 -14.74 -40.14
C SER A 456 -15.85 -16.16 -40.55
N ASN A 457 -16.56 -17.17 -40.03
CA ASN A 457 -16.43 -18.53 -40.56
C ASN A 457 -16.69 -18.46 -42.07
N LEU A 458 -15.67 -18.83 -42.85
CA LEU A 458 -15.77 -19.23 -44.25
C LEU A 458 -16.46 -20.60 -44.34
#